data_AF-A0A843JIE3-F1
#
_entry.id   AF-A0A843JIE3-F1
#
_cell.length_a   1.000
_cell.length_b   1.000
_cell.length_c   1.000
_cell.angle_alpha   90.00
_cell.angle_beta   90.00
_cell.angle_gamma   90.00
#
_symmetry.space_group_name_H-M   'P 1'
#
loop_
_entity.id
_entity.type
_entity.pdbx_description
1 polymer ?
#
loop_
_entity_poly.entity_id
_entity_poly.type
_entity_poly.pdbx_seq_one_letter_code
_entity_poly.pdbx_strand_id
1 'polypeptide(L)'
;MKKYVADFETTTNPDDCRVWAYAIVDIADAERSNPDVIIGTNIDGFIEWCNKQKKPTKVFFHNLRFDLSFVMDRLFRLGFKHTTDSKDRQTKTFNTMISDKGLVYQCEIIFYRKGKNIRKVTLQDSLKLIPLKVSEIPKAFGLEEAKGEIDYQRHNELPPDSPLTEEEQDYIKHDVIIVAKAISYMYSQGLNKMTIGSCALNEYKNLVGKHTFKRWFPPPEYHNDVKQSYRGGFTYLNPKFKCRCVKEGIVLDVNSLYPSVMRNHNNPLPFGTPVFFQGKYKYDPVFPLYTQMLKCQFEIKEGKIPTIQIKHSLSYKGNEYLTSSGGEEVTLCLNSVDLELF
;
A
#
# COMPACT_ATOMS: atom_id res chain seq x y z
N MET A 1 -6.16 18.21 -15.55
CA MET A 1 -5.55 16.92 -15.91
C MET A 1 -6.66 15.89 -15.96
N LYS A 2 -6.84 15.20 -17.08
CA LYS A 2 -7.89 14.15 -17.21
C LYS A 2 -7.49 12.92 -16.40
N LYS A 3 -8.48 12.21 -15.86
CA LYS A 3 -8.27 11.02 -15.03
C LYS A 3 -9.20 9.92 -15.50
N TYR A 4 -8.64 8.74 -15.69
CA TYR A 4 -9.35 7.56 -16.16
C TYR A 4 -9.11 6.41 -15.21
N VAL A 5 -10.02 5.44 -15.21
CA VAL A 5 -9.75 4.09 -14.71
C VAL A 5 -9.62 3.18 -15.91
N ALA A 6 -8.71 2.23 -15.85
CA ALA A 6 -8.59 1.17 -16.82
C ALA A 6 -8.38 -0.17 -16.10
N ASP A 7 -8.71 -1.24 -16.79
CA ASP A 7 -8.48 -2.62 -16.36
C ASP A 7 -8.15 -3.49 -17.57
N PHE A 8 -7.42 -4.58 -17.33
CA PHE A 8 -7.12 -5.58 -18.35
C PHE A 8 -7.69 -6.94 -17.96
N GLU A 9 -8.19 -7.63 -18.97
CA GLU A 9 -8.39 -9.07 -18.86
C GLU A 9 -7.32 -9.81 -19.65
N THR A 10 -6.81 -10.87 -19.04
CA THR A 10 -5.65 -11.59 -19.53
C THR A 10 -5.88 -13.08 -19.53
N THR A 11 -5.18 -13.77 -20.42
CA THR A 11 -5.10 -15.24 -20.38
C THR A 11 -4.37 -15.70 -19.12
N THR A 12 -4.68 -16.91 -18.67
CA THR A 12 -4.05 -17.55 -17.50
C THR A 12 -3.06 -18.65 -17.88
N ASN A 13 -2.95 -18.97 -19.17
CA ASN A 13 -1.98 -19.92 -19.70
C ASN A 13 -0.54 -19.32 -19.67
N PRO A 14 0.43 -19.95 -18.98
CA PRO A 14 1.82 -19.48 -18.98
C PRO A 14 2.49 -19.44 -20.36
N ASP A 15 2.06 -20.30 -21.29
CA ASP A 15 2.62 -20.39 -22.65
C ASP A 15 1.95 -19.41 -23.64
N ASP A 16 0.81 -18.83 -23.27
CA ASP A 16 0.12 -17.77 -24.01
C ASP A 16 -0.34 -16.69 -23.02
N CYS A 17 0.59 -15.85 -22.57
CA CYS A 17 0.31 -14.78 -21.61
C CYS A 17 0.10 -13.44 -22.33
N ARG A 18 -1.16 -13.02 -22.48
CA ARG A 18 -1.54 -11.82 -23.23
C ARG A 18 -2.79 -11.14 -22.67
N VAL A 19 -2.96 -9.86 -23.00
CA VAL A 19 -4.19 -9.10 -22.79
C VAL A 19 -5.17 -9.43 -23.92
N TRP A 20 -6.37 -9.91 -23.59
CA TRP A 20 -7.45 -10.18 -24.55
C TRP A 20 -8.58 -9.14 -24.47
N ALA A 21 -8.64 -8.34 -23.41
CA ALA A 21 -9.49 -7.16 -23.36
C ALA A 21 -8.91 -6.04 -22.48
N TYR A 22 -9.31 -4.81 -22.77
CA TYR A 22 -9.15 -3.68 -21.88
C TYR A 22 -10.42 -2.84 -21.86
N ALA A 23 -10.69 -2.20 -20.72
CA ALA A 23 -11.70 -1.14 -20.62
C ALA A 23 -11.10 0.15 -20.07
N ILE A 24 -11.66 1.30 -20.44
CA ILE A 24 -11.26 2.61 -19.96
C ILE A 24 -12.49 3.49 -19.77
N VAL A 25 -12.62 4.13 -18.60
CA VAL A 25 -13.69 5.09 -18.31
C VAL A 25 -13.10 6.39 -17.74
N ASP A 26 -13.63 7.55 -18.16
CA ASP A 26 -13.28 8.84 -17.54
C ASP A 26 -13.95 8.91 -16.16
N ILE A 27 -13.17 9.25 -15.12
CA ILE A 27 -13.71 9.33 -13.75
C ILE A 27 -14.85 10.35 -13.65
N ALA A 28 -14.79 11.43 -14.43
CA ALA A 28 -15.88 12.42 -14.45
C ALA A 28 -17.15 11.92 -15.14
N ASP A 29 -17.04 10.89 -15.97
CA ASP A 29 -18.14 10.31 -16.73
C ASP A 29 -18.80 9.13 -16.01
N ALA A 30 -18.05 8.44 -15.15
CA ALA A 30 -18.51 7.30 -14.34
C ALA A 30 -19.69 7.63 -13.40
N GLU A 31 -19.93 8.90 -13.09
CA GLU A 31 -21.07 9.36 -12.27
C GLU A 31 -22.39 9.47 -13.06
N ARG A 32 -22.35 9.33 -14.40
CA ARG A 32 -23.56 9.40 -15.24
C ARG A 32 -24.32 8.09 -15.19
N SER A 33 -25.61 8.15 -15.56
CA SER A 33 -26.47 6.97 -15.65
C SER A 33 -26.03 5.97 -16.73
N ASN A 34 -25.30 6.42 -17.75
CA ASN A 34 -24.72 5.56 -18.78
C ASN A 34 -23.32 6.08 -19.17
N PRO A 35 -22.27 5.70 -18.42
CA PRO A 35 -20.90 6.12 -18.70
C PRO A 35 -20.40 5.56 -20.04
N ASP A 36 -19.66 6.39 -20.78
CA ASP A 36 -18.96 6.00 -22.00
C ASP A 36 -17.69 5.23 -21.63
N VAL A 37 -17.74 3.92 -21.78
CA VAL A 37 -16.61 3.01 -21.54
C VAL A 37 -16.01 2.59 -22.86
N ILE A 38 -14.73 2.89 -23.04
CA ILE A 38 -13.95 2.44 -24.20
C ILE A 38 -13.50 1.01 -23.95
N ILE A 39 -13.88 0.09 -24.82
CA ILE A 39 -13.44 -1.31 -24.78
C ILE A 39 -12.57 -1.60 -26.00
N GLY A 40 -11.52 -2.39 -25.82
CA GLY A 40 -10.76 -2.98 -26.91
C GLY A 40 -10.23 -4.36 -26.54
N THR A 41 -9.61 -5.04 -27.50
CA THR A 41 -9.32 -6.48 -27.42
C THR A 41 -7.84 -6.84 -27.35
N ASN A 42 -6.96 -5.85 -27.19
CA ASN A 42 -5.52 -6.09 -27.10
C ASN A 42 -4.76 -4.93 -26.46
N ILE A 43 -3.54 -5.22 -25.98
CA ILE A 43 -2.65 -4.23 -25.36
C ILE A 43 -2.27 -3.08 -26.30
N ASP A 44 -2.20 -3.33 -27.61
CA ASP A 44 -1.85 -2.31 -28.59
C ASP A 44 -2.86 -1.17 -28.68
N GLY A 45 -4.16 -1.51 -28.67
CA GLY A 45 -5.24 -0.54 -28.61
C GLY A 45 -5.11 0.37 -27.37
N PHE A 46 -4.76 -0.20 -26.22
CA PHE A 46 -4.54 0.57 -24.99
C PHE A 46 -3.32 1.51 -25.11
N ILE A 47 -2.19 1.02 -25.62
CA ILE A 47 -0.97 1.84 -25.79
C ILE A 47 -1.20 2.95 -26.83
N GLU A 48 -1.91 2.66 -27.91
CA GLU A 48 -2.33 3.67 -28.88
C GLU A 48 -3.26 4.72 -28.27
N TRP A 49 -4.23 4.29 -27.48
CA TRP A 49 -5.12 5.20 -26.76
C TRP A 49 -4.32 6.13 -25.84
N CYS A 50 -3.29 5.60 -25.16
CA CYS A 50 -2.37 6.39 -24.34
C CYS A 50 -1.58 7.41 -25.18
N ASN A 51 -1.08 7.01 -26.35
CA ASN A 51 -0.32 7.87 -27.26
C ASN A 51 -1.17 9.00 -27.86
N LYS A 52 -2.47 8.75 -28.07
CA LYS A 52 -3.44 9.73 -28.58
C LYS A 52 -3.74 10.85 -27.56
N GLN A 53 -3.37 10.69 -26.29
CA GLN A 53 -3.57 11.72 -25.26
C GLN A 53 -2.71 12.97 -25.51
N LYS A 54 -3.37 14.07 -25.88
CA LYS A 54 -2.70 15.35 -26.20
C LYS A 54 -2.22 16.13 -24.96
N LYS A 55 -2.77 15.83 -23.79
CA LYS A 55 -2.44 16.49 -22.51
C LYS A 55 -1.94 15.42 -21.53
N PRO A 56 -1.20 15.82 -20.48
CA PRO A 56 -0.91 14.91 -19.37
C PRO A 56 -2.20 14.29 -18.83
N THR A 57 -2.20 12.96 -18.77
CA THR A 57 -3.36 12.14 -18.37
C THR A 57 -2.93 11.18 -17.27
N LYS A 58 -3.82 10.98 -16.29
CA LYS A 58 -3.64 9.95 -15.25
C LYS A 58 -4.60 8.79 -15.51
N VAL A 59 -4.11 7.58 -15.43
CA VAL A 59 -4.91 6.35 -15.56
C VAL A 59 -4.69 5.52 -14.31
N PHE A 60 -5.76 5.09 -13.69
CA PHE A 60 -5.72 4.22 -12.53
C PHE A 60 -5.98 2.78 -12.94
N PHE A 61 -5.14 1.87 -12.45
CA PHE A 61 -5.42 0.43 -12.46
C PHE A 61 -5.59 -0.03 -11.02
N HIS A 62 -6.50 -0.96 -10.78
CA HIS A 62 -6.69 -1.52 -9.45
C HIS A 62 -5.81 -2.75 -9.29
N ASN A 63 -4.75 -2.63 -8.47
CA ASN A 63 -3.62 -3.58 -8.43
C ASN A 63 -2.69 -3.48 -9.66
N LEU A 64 -2.24 -2.26 -9.97
CA LEU A 64 -1.37 -1.94 -11.12
C LEU A 64 -0.15 -2.86 -11.27
N ARG A 65 0.32 -3.52 -10.21
CA ARG A 65 1.44 -4.47 -10.30
C ARG A 65 1.21 -5.52 -11.39
N PHE A 66 -0.01 -5.99 -11.56
CA PHE A 66 -0.36 -6.99 -12.56
C PHE A 66 -0.31 -6.38 -13.96
N ASP A 67 -1.12 -5.36 -14.22
CA ASP A 67 -1.27 -4.71 -15.53
C ASP A 67 0.02 -4.07 -16.04
N LEU A 68 0.82 -3.50 -15.13
CA LEU A 68 2.07 -2.85 -15.46
C LEU A 68 3.05 -3.82 -16.11
N SER A 69 3.00 -5.12 -15.79
CA SER A 69 3.88 -6.12 -16.42
C SER A 69 3.65 -6.20 -17.94
N PHE A 70 2.39 -6.26 -18.38
CA PHE A 70 1.99 -6.25 -19.80
C PHE A 70 2.34 -4.92 -20.48
N VAL A 71 2.09 -3.79 -19.80
CA VAL A 71 2.45 -2.47 -20.32
C VAL A 71 3.96 -2.38 -20.53
N MET A 72 4.77 -2.78 -19.55
CA MET A 72 6.23 -2.69 -19.64
C MET A 72 6.79 -3.58 -20.75
N ASP A 73 6.35 -4.85 -20.84
CA ASP A 73 6.74 -5.74 -21.95
C ASP A 73 6.43 -5.09 -23.30
N ARG A 74 5.20 -4.55 -23.46
CA ARG A 74 4.83 -3.91 -24.73
C ARG A 74 5.64 -2.65 -25.01
N LEU A 75 5.88 -1.81 -24.01
CA LEU A 75 6.71 -0.61 -24.16
C LEU A 75 8.13 -0.95 -24.61
N PHE A 76 8.76 -1.98 -24.02
CA PHE A 76 10.09 -2.44 -24.43
C PHE A 76 10.09 -2.91 -25.89
N ARG A 77 9.08 -3.68 -26.32
CA ARG A 77 8.93 -4.13 -27.72
C ARG A 77 8.72 -2.97 -28.71
N LEU A 78 8.11 -1.88 -28.26
CA LEU A 78 7.93 -0.65 -29.06
C LEU A 78 9.15 0.30 -29.04
N GLY A 79 10.24 -0.13 -28.40
CA GLY A 79 11.51 0.60 -28.34
C GLY A 79 11.53 1.73 -27.30
N PHE A 80 10.65 1.69 -26.29
CA PHE A 80 10.75 2.60 -25.16
C PHE A 80 11.89 2.18 -24.23
N LYS A 81 12.52 3.17 -23.59
CA LYS A 81 13.58 2.95 -22.61
C LYS A 81 13.11 3.28 -21.19
N HIS A 82 13.46 2.42 -20.23
CA HIS A 82 13.28 2.76 -18.83
C HIS A 82 14.35 3.75 -18.38
N THR A 83 13.97 4.76 -17.59
CA THR A 83 14.89 5.78 -17.06
C THR A 83 14.59 6.04 -15.59
N THR A 84 15.64 6.13 -14.76
CA THR A 84 15.50 6.53 -13.35
C THR A 84 15.83 8.01 -13.13
N ASP A 85 16.67 8.61 -13.97
CA ASP A 85 16.99 10.04 -13.92
C ASP A 85 15.90 10.88 -14.60
N SER A 86 15.43 11.90 -13.88
CA SER A 86 14.54 12.93 -14.40
C SER A 86 15.06 13.67 -15.64
N LYS A 87 16.39 13.77 -15.81
CA LYS A 87 17.03 14.44 -16.94
C LYS A 87 16.89 13.66 -18.24
N ASP A 88 16.82 12.33 -18.16
CA ASP A 88 16.75 11.43 -19.32
C ASP A 88 15.32 11.19 -19.82
N ARG A 89 14.34 11.84 -19.19
CA ARG A 89 12.91 11.75 -19.54
C ARG A 89 12.63 12.37 -20.91
N GLN A 90 12.76 11.60 -21.97
CA GLN A 90 12.61 12.05 -23.36
C GLN A 90 11.46 11.32 -24.06
N THR A 91 11.21 11.65 -25.32
CA THR A 91 10.31 10.87 -26.18
C THR A 91 10.68 9.39 -26.15
N LYS A 92 9.69 8.51 -26.01
CA LYS A 92 9.86 7.05 -25.88
C LYS A 92 10.67 6.63 -24.65
N THR A 93 10.38 7.25 -23.51
CA THR A 93 10.91 6.79 -22.21
C THR A 93 9.78 6.55 -21.22
N PHE A 94 10.04 5.72 -20.22
CA PHE A 94 9.17 5.57 -19.08
C PHE A 94 9.98 5.41 -17.78
N ASN A 95 9.37 5.77 -16.65
CA ASN A 95 9.96 5.55 -15.34
C ASN A 95 8.91 4.97 -14.40
N THR A 96 9.37 4.23 -13.41
CA THR A 96 8.50 3.53 -12.46
C THR A 96 8.82 3.95 -11.02
N MET A 97 7.82 3.86 -10.16
CA MET A 97 7.95 3.95 -8.71
C MET A 97 7.60 2.59 -8.13
N ILE A 98 8.61 1.75 -7.95
CA ILE A 98 8.52 0.39 -7.40
C ILE A 98 9.46 0.33 -6.20
N SER A 99 8.96 -0.09 -5.04
CA SER A 99 9.81 -0.24 -3.84
C SER A 99 10.76 -1.43 -3.97
N ASP A 100 11.79 -1.47 -3.12
CA ASP A 100 12.66 -2.64 -2.90
C ASP A 100 11.86 -3.93 -2.60
N LYS A 101 10.74 -3.82 -1.89
CA LYS A 101 9.79 -4.91 -1.61
C LYS A 101 8.84 -5.26 -2.78
N GLY A 102 9.03 -4.65 -3.96
CA GLY A 102 8.19 -4.90 -5.14
C GLY A 102 6.80 -4.26 -5.09
N LEU A 103 6.57 -3.27 -4.21
CA LEU A 103 5.31 -2.52 -4.21
C LEU A 103 5.31 -1.52 -5.37
N VAL A 104 4.39 -1.71 -6.31
CA VAL A 104 4.19 -0.80 -7.44
C VAL A 104 3.25 0.34 -7.03
N TYR A 105 3.65 1.58 -7.32
CA TYR A 105 2.85 2.77 -7.04
C TYR A 105 2.45 3.51 -8.33
N GLN A 106 3.39 3.65 -9.27
CA GLN A 106 3.21 4.50 -10.43
C GLN A 106 4.15 4.09 -11.59
N CYS A 107 3.71 4.33 -12.81
CA CYS A 107 4.55 4.36 -14.02
C CYS A 107 4.23 5.65 -14.80
N GLU A 108 5.23 6.44 -15.18
CA GLU A 108 5.04 7.57 -16.10
C GLU A 108 5.64 7.23 -17.46
N ILE A 109 4.84 7.37 -18.52
CA ILE A 109 5.19 7.04 -19.89
C ILE A 109 5.19 8.33 -20.70
N ILE A 110 6.31 8.62 -21.37
CA ILE A 110 6.46 9.79 -22.23
C ILE A 110 6.43 9.34 -23.69
N PHE A 111 5.27 9.53 -24.31
CA PHE A 111 5.07 9.20 -25.72
C PHE A 111 5.71 10.22 -26.66
N TYR A 112 5.72 11.49 -26.26
CA TYR A 112 6.30 12.57 -27.05
C TYR A 112 6.72 13.73 -26.15
N ARG A 113 7.90 14.29 -26.43
CA ARG A 113 8.42 15.50 -25.79
C ARG A 113 9.12 16.39 -26.82
N LYS A 114 8.70 17.65 -26.94
CA LYS A 114 9.41 18.70 -27.67
C LYS A 114 9.26 20.02 -26.92
N GLY A 115 10.35 20.47 -26.29
CA GLY A 115 10.33 21.65 -25.41
C GLY A 115 9.32 21.48 -24.26
N LYS A 116 8.35 22.40 -24.16
CA LYS A 116 7.26 22.37 -23.17
C LYS A 116 6.10 21.45 -23.55
N ASN A 117 6.02 21.01 -24.81
CA ASN A 117 4.93 20.13 -25.26
C ASN A 117 5.28 18.68 -24.90
N ILE A 118 4.46 18.08 -24.04
CA ILE A 118 4.64 16.72 -23.55
C ILE A 118 3.33 15.94 -23.62
N ARG A 119 3.37 14.76 -24.26
CA ARG A 119 2.32 13.74 -24.20
C ARG A 119 2.77 12.68 -23.20
N LYS A 120 2.20 12.76 -22.00
CA LYS A 120 2.55 11.92 -20.87
C LYS A 120 1.31 11.23 -20.33
N VAL A 121 1.41 9.93 -20.12
CA VAL A 121 0.41 9.16 -19.37
C VAL A 121 1.05 8.67 -18.10
N THR A 122 0.38 8.87 -16.97
CA THR A 122 0.79 8.37 -15.66
C THR A 122 -0.17 7.27 -15.24
N LEU A 123 0.31 6.03 -15.20
CA LEU A 123 -0.39 4.90 -14.61
C LEU A 123 -0.18 4.93 -13.10
N GLN A 124 -1.24 4.79 -12.31
CA GLN A 124 -1.17 4.82 -10.85
C GLN A 124 -2.01 3.68 -10.26
N ASP A 125 -1.50 3.07 -9.19
CA ASP A 125 -2.22 2.00 -8.49
C ASP A 125 -3.33 2.57 -7.61
N SER A 126 -4.60 2.28 -7.93
CA SER A 126 -5.74 2.68 -7.10
C SER A 126 -5.84 1.86 -5.81
N LEU A 127 -5.29 0.63 -5.78
CA LEU A 127 -5.29 -0.21 -4.57
C LEU A 127 -4.51 0.45 -3.41
N LYS A 128 -3.55 1.33 -3.73
CA LYS A 128 -2.82 2.09 -2.71
C LYS A 128 -3.67 3.20 -2.08
N LEU A 129 -4.71 3.66 -2.77
CA LEU A 129 -5.67 4.65 -2.26
C LEU A 129 -6.92 3.97 -1.67
N ILE A 130 -7.36 2.87 -2.25
CA ILE A 130 -8.55 2.10 -1.87
C ILE A 130 -8.09 0.65 -1.65
N PRO A 131 -7.63 0.28 -0.44
CA PRO A 131 -7.02 -1.02 -0.15
C PRO A 131 -8.09 -2.10 0.10
N LEU A 132 -9.05 -2.23 -0.82
CA LEU A 132 -10.14 -3.20 -0.82
C LEU A 132 -10.16 -3.89 -2.18
N LYS A 133 -10.65 -5.14 -2.26
CA LYS A 133 -10.90 -5.78 -3.56
C LYS A 133 -12.05 -5.06 -4.29
N VAL A 134 -12.07 -5.10 -5.62
CA VAL A 134 -13.16 -4.51 -6.43
C VAL A 134 -14.54 -5.00 -5.98
N SER A 135 -14.69 -6.29 -5.65
CA SER A 135 -15.93 -6.86 -5.11
C SER A 135 -16.39 -6.29 -3.77
N GLU A 136 -15.48 -5.71 -2.98
CA GLU A 136 -15.75 -5.16 -1.65
C GLU A 136 -16.06 -3.65 -1.71
N ILE A 137 -15.66 -2.97 -2.80
CA ILE A 137 -15.82 -1.53 -2.99
C ILE A 137 -17.31 -1.13 -2.94
N PRO A 138 -18.25 -1.78 -3.67
CA PRO A 138 -19.63 -1.33 -3.66
C PRO A 138 -20.25 -1.28 -2.26
N LYS A 139 -20.04 -2.33 -1.46
CA LYS A 139 -20.51 -2.39 -0.08
C LYS A 139 -19.86 -1.31 0.80
N ALA A 140 -18.55 -1.06 0.64
CA ALA A 140 -17.82 -0.09 1.43
C ALA A 140 -18.20 1.37 1.11
N PHE A 141 -18.60 1.65 -0.14
CA PHE A 141 -18.92 2.98 -0.62
C PHE A 141 -20.43 3.22 -0.83
N GLY A 142 -21.27 2.20 -0.60
CA GLY A 142 -22.72 2.28 -0.82
C GLY A 142 -23.11 2.42 -2.28
N LEU A 143 -22.38 1.76 -3.19
CA LEU A 143 -22.68 1.75 -4.63
C LEU A 143 -23.71 0.66 -4.96
N GLU A 144 -24.52 0.89 -5.98
CA GLU A 144 -25.55 -0.05 -6.45
C GLU A 144 -24.97 -1.17 -7.30
N GLU A 145 -23.84 -0.92 -7.97
CA GLU A 145 -23.16 -1.90 -8.81
C GLU A 145 -22.68 -3.11 -8.02
N ALA A 146 -22.78 -4.29 -8.61
CA ALA A 146 -22.15 -5.50 -8.10
C ALA A 146 -21.08 -5.99 -9.08
N LYS A 147 -20.01 -6.56 -8.55
CA LYS A 147 -19.04 -7.28 -9.39
C LYS A 147 -19.71 -8.55 -9.94
N GLY A 148 -19.65 -8.73 -11.26
CA GLY A 148 -20.14 -9.93 -11.93
C GLY A 148 -19.19 -11.11 -11.78
N GLU A 149 -19.47 -12.18 -12.51
CA GLU A 149 -18.57 -13.32 -12.69
C GLU A 149 -18.13 -13.39 -14.15
N ILE A 150 -16.94 -13.93 -14.39
CA ILE A 150 -16.40 -14.12 -15.75
C ILE A 150 -15.70 -15.48 -15.83
N ASP A 151 -15.81 -16.13 -17.00
CA ASP A 151 -15.07 -17.35 -17.29
C ASP A 151 -13.63 -17.02 -17.75
N TYR A 152 -12.69 -17.14 -16.82
CA TYR A 152 -11.26 -16.90 -17.07
C TYR A 152 -10.59 -17.96 -17.97
N GLN A 153 -11.25 -19.09 -18.27
CA GLN A 153 -10.66 -20.15 -19.11
C GLN A 153 -10.95 -19.95 -20.59
N ARG A 154 -12.11 -19.37 -20.93
CA ARG A 154 -12.57 -19.23 -22.31
C ARG A 154 -11.53 -18.64 -23.25
N HIS A 155 -10.88 -17.54 -22.88
CA HIS A 155 -9.89 -16.86 -23.74
C HIS A 155 -8.53 -17.57 -23.82
N ASN A 156 -8.27 -18.60 -23.03
CA ASN A 156 -7.09 -19.45 -23.17
C ASN A 156 -7.20 -20.42 -24.37
N GLU A 157 -8.42 -20.79 -24.74
CA GLU A 157 -8.70 -21.76 -25.81
C GLU A 157 -9.03 -21.08 -27.14
N LEU A 158 -9.38 -19.79 -27.08
CA LEU A 158 -9.78 -19.00 -28.23
C LEU A 158 -8.59 -18.32 -28.93
N PRO A 159 -8.66 -18.13 -30.26
CA PRO A 159 -7.71 -17.29 -31.00
C PRO A 159 -7.60 -15.87 -30.43
N PRO A 160 -6.43 -15.20 -30.51
CA PRO A 160 -6.20 -13.89 -29.90
C PRO A 160 -7.12 -12.75 -30.35
N ASP A 161 -7.77 -12.87 -31.50
CA ASP A 161 -8.66 -11.90 -32.13
C ASP A 161 -10.15 -12.23 -31.94
N SER A 162 -10.47 -13.19 -31.06
CA SER A 162 -11.84 -13.60 -30.79
C SER A 162 -12.68 -12.46 -30.21
N PRO A 163 -13.93 -12.28 -30.66
CA PRO A 163 -14.79 -11.20 -30.20
C PRO A 163 -15.26 -11.43 -28.75
N LEU A 164 -15.45 -10.33 -28.02
CA LEU A 164 -16.00 -10.33 -26.67
C LEU A 164 -17.50 -10.59 -26.70
N THR A 165 -18.01 -11.41 -25.79
CA THR A 165 -19.48 -11.49 -25.57
C THR A 165 -20.01 -10.26 -24.87
N GLU A 166 -21.33 -10.07 -24.91
CA GLU A 166 -22.00 -8.99 -24.18
C GLU A 166 -21.74 -9.12 -22.66
N GLU A 167 -21.77 -10.33 -22.12
CA GLU A 167 -21.48 -10.61 -20.70
C GLU A 167 -20.05 -10.20 -20.30
N GLU A 168 -19.05 -10.50 -21.13
CA GLU A 168 -17.66 -10.10 -20.89
C GLU A 168 -17.52 -8.57 -20.97
N GLN A 169 -18.15 -7.94 -21.97
CA GLN A 169 -18.14 -6.49 -22.08
C GLN A 169 -18.76 -5.82 -20.85
N ASP A 170 -19.89 -6.32 -20.36
CA ASP A 170 -20.58 -5.76 -19.20
C ASP A 170 -19.82 -6.01 -17.90
N TYR A 171 -19.19 -7.17 -17.74
CA TYR A 171 -18.30 -7.46 -16.62
C TYR A 171 -17.15 -6.43 -16.53
N ILE A 172 -16.40 -6.24 -17.61
CA ILE A 172 -15.22 -5.36 -17.59
C ILE A 172 -15.65 -3.89 -17.44
N LYS A 173 -16.79 -3.49 -18.02
CA LYS A 173 -17.38 -2.16 -17.79
C LYS A 173 -17.68 -1.93 -16.31
N HIS A 174 -18.33 -2.88 -15.64
CA HIS A 174 -18.68 -2.74 -14.23
C HIS A 174 -17.43 -2.59 -13.36
N ASP A 175 -16.38 -3.37 -13.59
CA ASP A 175 -15.14 -3.29 -12.82
C ASP A 175 -14.49 -1.90 -12.89
N VAL A 176 -14.37 -1.31 -14.09
CA VAL A 176 -13.80 0.05 -14.22
C VAL A 176 -14.72 1.14 -13.66
N ILE A 177 -16.05 0.99 -13.78
CA ILE A 177 -17.03 1.95 -13.26
C ILE A 177 -17.02 1.97 -11.73
N ILE A 178 -17.02 0.79 -11.08
CA ILE A 178 -16.98 0.66 -9.61
C ILE A 178 -15.75 1.39 -9.05
N VAL A 179 -14.57 1.13 -9.62
CA VAL A 179 -13.33 1.77 -9.18
C VAL A 179 -13.34 3.27 -9.49
N ALA A 180 -13.91 3.69 -10.62
CA ALA A 180 -14.00 5.11 -10.99
C ALA A 180 -14.89 5.91 -10.03
N LYS A 181 -16.08 5.40 -9.71
CA LYS A 181 -16.98 6.00 -8.71
C LYS A 181 -16.32 6.09 -7.33
N ALA A 182 -15.62 5.04 -6.91
CA ALA A 182 -14.92 5.06 -5.63
C ALA A 182 -13.77 6.09 -5.61
N ILE A 183 -12.97 6.21 -6.67
CA ILE A 183 -11.93 7.26 -6.76
C ILE A 183 -12.56 8.66 -6.80
N SER A 184 -13.66 8.83 -7.54
CA SER A 184 -14.43 10.08 -7.60
C SER A 184 -14.88 10.50 -6.19
N TYR A 185 -15.48 9.57 -5.43
CA TYR A 185 -15.85 9.78 -4.03
C TYR A 185 -14.64 10.16 -3.16
N MET A 186 -13.53 9.41 -3.22
CA MET A 186 -12.32 9.74 -2.45
C MET A 186 -11.84 11.17 -2.75
N TYR A 187 -11.89 11.57 -4.02
CA TYR A 187 -11.46 12.90 -4.44
C TYR A 187 -12.41 14.00 -3.99
N SER A 188 -13.72 13.74 -3.94
CA SER A 188 -14.71 14.68 -3.41
C SER A 188 -14.51 14.94 -1.90
N GLN A 189 -14.00 13.95 -1.17
CA GLN A 189 -13.59 14.07 0.24
C GLN A 189 -12.20 14.71 0.42
N GLY A 190 -11.54 15.15 -0.66
CA GLY A 190 -10.19 15.72 -0.60
C GLY A 190 -9.06 14.70 -0.44
N LEU A 191 -9.36 13.40 -0.49
CA LEU A 191 -8.40 12.29 -0.39
C LEU A 191 -7.73 12.03 -1.75
N ASN A 192 -6.96 13.02 -2.23
CA ASN A 192 -6.42 13.07 -3.58
C ASN A 192 -4.91 12.75 -3.69
N LYS A 193 -4.30 12.18 -2.65
CA LYS A 193 -2.89 11.74 -2.68
C LYS A 193 -2.76 10.38 -3.35
N MET A 194 -1.50 9.95 -3.52
CA MET A 194 -1.19 8.69 -4.18
C MET A 194 -1.64 7.47 -3.37
N THR A 195 -1.59 7.57 -2.03
CA THR A 195 -1.91 6.48 -1.11
C THR A 195 -2.80 6.97 0.01
N ILE A 196 -3.59 6.08 0.60
CA ILE A 196 -4.45 6.42 1.74
C ILE A 196 -3.64 6.93 2.95
N GLY A 197 -2.47 6.33 3.20
CA GLY A 197 -1.55 6.81 4.24
C GLY A 197 -1.01 8.21 3.96
N SER A 198 -0.78 8.56 2.70
CA SER A 198 -0.41 9.93 2.32
C SER A 198 -1.57 10.91 2.48
N CYS A 199 -2.81 10.48 2.24
CA CYS A 199 -4.00 11.28 2.55
C CYS A 199 -4.10 11.56 4.06
N ALA A 200 -4.02 10.53 4.90
CA ALA A 200 -4.07 10.66 6.36
C ALA A 200 -2.96 11.58 6.92
N LEU A 201 -1.71 11.41 6.45
CA LEU A 201 -0.61 12.28 6.88
C LEU A 201 -0.79 13.73 6.41
N ASN A 202 -1.33 13.93 5.21
CA ASN A 202 -1.61 15.27 4.68
C ASN A 202 -2.72 15.96 5.49
N GLU A 203 -3.77 15.23 5.84
CA GLU A 203 -4.86 15.72 6.69
C GLU A 203 -4.35 16.11 8.08
N TYR A 204 -3.58 15.24 8.74
CA TYR A 204 -2.98 15.55 10.03
C TYR A 204 -2.07 16.79 9.98
N LYS A 205 -1.22 16.91 8.94
CA LYS A 205 -0.38 18.10 8.72
C LYS A 205 -1.18 19.38 8.51
N ASN A 206 -2.35 19.29 7.89
CA ASN A 206 -3.24 20.43 7.70
C ASN A 206 -3.95 20.80 9.00
N LEU A 207 -4.38 19.81 9.79
CA LEU A 207 -5.03 20.00 11.08
C LEU A 207 -4.14 20.74 12.08
N VAL A 208 -2.89 20.30 12.24
CA VAL A 208 -1.95 20.90 13.21
C VAL A 208 -1.19 22.11 12.65
N GLY A 209 -1.15 22.24 11.32
CA GLY A 209 -0.35 23.23 10.60
C GLY A 209 1.07 22.75 10.29
N LYS A 210 1.55 23.02 9.07
CA LYS A 210 2.85 22.52 8.57
C LYS A 210 4.05 22.98 9.41
N HIS A 211 4.03 24.21 9.91
CA HIS A 211 5.10 24.74 10.78
C HIS A 211 5.12 24.03 12.13
N THR A 212 3.95 23.85 12.74
CA THR A 212 3.78 23.10 13.99
C THR A 212 4.23 21.66 13.83
N PHE A 213 3.79 20.98 12.77
CA PHE A 213 4.21 19.61 12.48
C PHE A 213 5.73 19.49 12.37
N LYS A 214 6.39 20.42 11.64
CA LYS A 214 7.86 20.41 11.50
C LYS A 214 8.58 20.66 12.83
N ARG A 215 8.00 21.48 13.72
CA ARG A 215 8.54 21.74 15.06
C ARG A 215 8.37 20.53 15.99
N TRP A 216 7.22 19.86 15.95
CA TRP A 216 6.94 18.68 16.76
C TRP A 216 7.66 17.43 16.27
N PHE A 217 7.85 17.28 14.96
CA PHE A 217 8.48 16.11 14.35
C PHE A 217 9.65 16.53 13.45
N PRO A 218 10.78 16.99 14.05
CA PRO A 218 11.97 17.32 13.29
C PRO A 218 12.55 16.07 12.60
N PRO A 219 13.38 16.24 11.54
CA PRO A 219 14.06 15.11 10.90
C PRO A 219 14.84 14.27 11.94
N PRO A 220 14.63 12.94 11.98
CA PRO A 220 15.15 12.10 13.05
C PRO A 220 16.60 11.66 12.77
N GLU A 221 17.59 12.48 13.14
CA GLU A 221 19.02 12.08 13.05
C GLU A 221 19.34 10.82 13.87
N TYR A 222 18.57 10.60 14.94
CA TYR A 222 18.61 9.45 15.85
C TYR A 222 17.80 8.23 15.35
N HIS A 223 17.35 8.22 14.09
CA HIS A 223 16.45 7.20 13.57
C HIS A 223 16.94 5.77 13.81
N ASN A 224 18.22 5.50 13.56
CA ASN A 224 18.80 4.16 13.68
C ASN A 224 18.84 3.66 15.13
N ASP A 225 18.96 4.57 16.10
CA ASP A 225 19.00 4.22 17.53
C ASP A 225 17.60 3.85 18.02
N VAL A 226 16.61 4.69 17.73
CA VAL A 226 15.23 4.46 18.20
C VAL A 226 14.51 3.37 17.40
N LYS A 227 14.87 3.14 16.14
CA LYS A 227 14.27 2.07 15.32
C LYS A 227 14.51 0.68 15.93
N GLN A 228 15.56 0.51 16.73
CA GLN A 228 15.86 -0.76 17.39
C GLN A 228 14.81 -1.13 18.45
N SER A 229 14.09 -0.17 19.03
CA SER A 229 12.96 -0.41 19.94
C SER A 229 11.61 -0.47 19.22
N TYR A 230 11.55 -0.17 17.92
CA TYR A 230 10.32 -0.24 17.14
C TYR A 230 9.91 -1.70 16.86
N ARG A 231 8.71 -2.09 17.33
CA ARG A 231 8.10 -3.42 17.14
C ARG A 231 6.67 -3.29 16.63
N GLY A 232 6.15 -4.38 16.05
CA GLY A 232 4.79 -4.46 15.52
C GLY A 232 3.77 -4.88 16.59
N GLY A 233 2.61 -5.36 16.14
CA GLY A 233 1.57 -5.88 17.03
C GLY A 233 1.99 -7.14 17.79
N PHE A 234 1.36 -7.37 18.94
CA PHE A 234 1.53 -8.58 19.74
C PHE A 234 0.67 -9.72 19.17
N THR A 235 1.32 -10.79 18.69
CA THR A 235 0.62 -11.98 18.16
C THR A 235 1.21 -13.24 18.78
N TYR A 236 0.48 -13.82 19.71
CA TYR A 236 0.95 -14.93 20.53
C TYR A 236 -0.11 -16.02 20.66
N LEU A 237 0.30 -17.26 20.42
CA LEU A 237 -0.49 -18.45 20.71
C LEU A 237 0.00 -19.04 22.03
N ASN A 238 -0.87 -19.07 23.04
CA ASN A 238 -0.53 -19.73 24.31
C ASN A 238 -0.22 -21.22 24.04
N PRO A 239 1.00 -21.71 24.39
CA PRO A 239 1.43 -23.09 24.14
C PRO A 239 0.45 -24.15 24.67
N LYS A 240 -0.30 -23.84 25.74
CA LYS A 240 -1.33 -24.73 26.30
C LYS A 240 -2.39 -25.14 25.28
N PHE A 241 -2.69 -24.28 24.31
CA PHE A 241 -3.71 -24.52 23.28
C PHE A 241 -3.13 -24.88 21.91
N LYS A 242 -1.80 -24.98 21.77
CA LYS A 242 -1.16 -25.33 20.51
C LYS A 242 -1.56 -26.74 20.08
N CYS A 243 -2.08 -26.87 18.87
CA CYS A 243 -2.55 -28.15 18.30
C CYS A 243 -3.61 -28.85 19.16
N ARG A 244 -4.47 -28.08 19.85
CA ARG A 244 -5.61 -28.60 20.63
C ARG A 244 -6.93 -28.17 20.01
N CYS A 245 -7.93 -29.05 20.05
CA CYS A 245 -9.30 -28.69 19.73
C CYS A 245 -9.89 -27.90 20.91
N VAL A 246 -10.08 -26.60 20.71
CA VAL A 246 -10.81 -25.73 21.65
C VAL A 246 -12.28 -25.73 21.24
N LYS A 247 -13.19 -25.95 22.19
CA LYS A 247 -14.64 -26.04 21.92
C LYS A 247 -15.26 -24.64 21.86
N GLU A 248 -15.58 -24.10 23.03
CA GLU A 248 -16.26 -22.81 23.19
C GLU A 248 -15.26 -21.73 23.58
N GLY A 249 -15.56 -20.50 23.21
CA GLY A 249 -14.74 -19.34 23.52
C GLY A 249 -15.40 -18.04 23.07
N ILE A 250 -14.79 -16.93 23.45
CA ILE A 250 -15.19 -15.59 23.02
C ILE A 250 -14.00 -14.89 22.36
N VAL A 251 -14.29 -14.00 21.42
CA VAL A 251 -13.30 -13.12 20.80
C VAL A 251 -13.59 -11.70 21.26
N LEU A 252 -12.59 -11.06 21.84
CA LEU A 252 -12.65 -9.67 22.28
C LEU A 252 -11.69 -8.86 21.41
N ASP A 253 -12.20 -7.83 20.76
CA ASP A 253 -11.43 -6.93 19.90
C ASP A 253 -11.52 -5.50 20.44
N VAL A 254 -10.39 -4.79 20.45
CA VAL A 254 -10.33 -3.41 20.94
C VAL A 254 -10.69 -2.47 19.80
N ASN A 255 -11.80 -1.75 19.97
CA ASN A 255 -12.25 -0.73 19.01
C ASN A 255 -11.14 0.28 18.70
N SER A 256 -10.58 0.18 17.49
CA SER A 256 -9.53 1.08 17.00
C SER A 256 -8.34 1.20 17.96
N LEU A 257 -7.67 0.09 18.28
CA LEU A 257 -6.55 0.04 19.23
C LEU A 257 -5.51 1.16 19.05
N TYR A 258 -4.93 1.32 17.85
CA TYR A 258 -3.90 2.37 17.66
C TYR A 258 -4.46 3.80 17.79
N PRO A 259 -5.59 4.16 17.15
CA PRO A 259 -6.23 5.46 17.39
C PRO A 259 -6.62 5.72 18.84
N SER A 260 -7.08 4.71 19.58
CA SER A 260 -7.47 4.87 20.99
C SER A 260 -6.25 5.17 21.86
N VAL A 261 -5.10 4.51 21.59
CA VAL A 261 -3.82 4.83 22.22
C VAL A 261 -3.36 6.25 21.87
N MET A 262 -3.46 6.65 20.60
CA MET A 262 -3.07 8.00 20.15
C MET A 262 -3.93 9.13 20.73
N ARG A 263 -5.20 8.84 21.01
CA ARG A 263 -6.16 9.81 21.57
C ARG A 263 -6.07 9.91 23.10
N ASN A 264 -5.66 8.85 23.77
CA ASN A 264 -5.72 8.78 25.23
C ASN A 264 -4.73 9.77 25.87
N HIS A 265 -5.26 10.76 26.58
CA HIS A 265 -4.46 11.77 27.27
C HIS A 265 -3.57 11.19 28.38
N ASN A 266 -3.90 9.99 28.89
CA ASN A 266 -3.07 9.28 29.86
C ASN A 266 -1.90 8.52 29.22
N ASN A 267 -1.83 8.45 27.89
CA ASN A 267 -0.74 7.83 27.16
C ASN A 267 0.14 8.92 26.55
N PRO A 268 1.18 9.42 27.24
CA PRO A 268 2.10 10.38 26.66
C PRO A 268 2.77 9.77 25.41
N LEU A 269 2.85 10.56 24.33
CA LEU A 269 3.53 10.21 23.09
C LEU A 269 4.73 11.15 22.84
N PRO A 270 5.84 10.64 22.28
CA PRO A 270 7.04 11.44 22.11
C PRO A 270 6.90 12.44 20.96
N PHE A 271 7.46 13.63 21.15
CA PHE A 271 7.65 14.67 20.13
C PHE A 271 8.93 15.47 20.43
N GLY A 272 9.38 16.28 19.48
CA GLY A 272 10.57 17.12 19.61
C GLY A 272 11.88 16.39 19.32
N THR A 273 12.98 16.94 19.82
CA THR A 273 14.32 16.37 19.66
C THR A 273 14.70 15.65 20.95
N PRO A 274 15.10 14.36 20.88
CA PRO A 274 15.51 13.61 22.06
C PRO A 274 16.87 14.09 22.58
N VAL A 275 17.14 13.79 23.84
CA VAL A 275 18.44 14.04 24.48
C VAL A 275 19.11 12.70 24.72
N PHE A 276 20.34 12.56 24.23
CA PHE A 276 21.14 11.36 24.47
C PHE A 276 21.56 11.28 25.94
N PHE A 277 21.52 10.09 26.51
CA PHE A 277 21.97 9.82 27.88
C PHE A 277 22.82 8.54 27.94
N GLN A 278 23.62 8.43 28.99
CA GLN A 278 24.44 7.25 29.26
C GLN A 278 24.06 6.59 30.58
N GLY A 279 24.18 5.26 30.62
CA GLY A 279 23.81 4.45 31.79
C GLY A 279 22.29 4.29 31.93
N LYS A 280 21.84 4.03 33.16
CA LYS A 280 20.41 3.91 33.48
C LYS A 280 19.75 5.27 33.40
N TYR A 281 18.64 5.36 32.69
CA TYR A 281 17.83 6.57 32.62
C TYR A 281 17.44 7.04 34.04
N LYS A 282 17.60 8.34 34.29
CA LYS A 282 17.15 9.01 35.52
C LYS A 282 15.93 9.83 35.17
N TYR A 283 14.85 9.62 35.91
CA TYR A 283 13.58 10.27 35.63
C TYR A 283 13.73 11.80 35.55
N ASP A 284 13.30 12.34 34.41
CA ASP A 284 13.22 13.76 34.13
C ASP A 284 11.77 14.07 33.77
N PRO A 285 11.07 14.93 34.55
CA PRO A 285 9.68 15.29 34.26
C PRO A 285 9.51 16.01 32.92
N VAL A 286 10.57 16.61 32.36
CA VAL A 286 10.56 17.23 31.03
C VAL A 286 10.71 16.19 29.91
N PHE A 287 11.43 15.09 30.18
CA PHE A 287 11.65 13.99 29.23
C PHE A 287 11.12 12.66 29.78
N PRO A 288 9.81 12.53 30.11
CA PRO A 288 9.29 11.37 30.85
C PRO A 288 9.33 10.06 30.04
N LEU A 289 9.49 10.15 28.72
CA LEU A 289 9.61 9.01 27.81
C LEU A 289 11.05 8.84 27.38
N TYR A 290 11.51 7.59 27.32
CA TYR A 290 12.88 7.26 26.94
C TYR A 290 12.94 5.93 26.20
N THR A 291 14.06 5.69 25.52
CA THR A 291 14.44 4.39 24.97
C THR A 291 15.77 4.02 25.58
N GLN A 292 15.88 2.82 26.12
CA GLN A 292 17.08 2.35 26.80
C GLN A 292 17.61 1.08 26.13
N MET A 293 18.92 1.07 25.91
CA MET A 293 19.66 -0.14 25.60
C MET A 293 20.20 -0.75 26.89
N LEU A 294 19.97 -2.04 27.09
CA LEU A 294 20.51 -2.78 28.22
C LEU A 294 21.05 -4.14 27.77
N LYS A 295 22.04 -4.62 28.51
CA LYS A 295 22.50 -6.01 28.44
C LYS A 295 21.94 -6.77 29.63
N CYS A 296 21.32 -7.90 29.39
CA CYS A 296 20.72 -8.70 30.45
C CYS A 296 20.64 -10.19 30.08
N GLN A 297 20.46 -10.99 31.12
CA GLN A 297 19.81 -12.30 31.05
C GLN A 297 18.41 -12.14 31.62
N PHE A 298 17.45 -12.93 31.15
CA PHE A 298 16.09 -12.87 31.68
C PHE A 298 15.42 -14.24 31.70
N GLU A 299 14.47 -14.38 32.61
CA GLU A 299 13.52 -15.48 32.70
C GLU A 299 12.13 -14.93 32.98
N ILE A 300 11.12 -15.55 32.39
CA ILE A 300 9.74 -15.18 32.59
C ILE A 300 9.31 -15.53 34.00
N LYS A 301 8.57 -14.61 34.64
CA LYS A 301 7.94 -14.87 35.93
C LYS A 301 6.82 -15.90 35.79
N GLU A 302 6.61 -16.70 36.84
CA GLU A 302 5.56 -17.72 36.86
C GLU A 302 4.18 -17.13 36.53
N GLY A 303 3.43 -17.82 35.66
CA GLY A 303 2.08 -17.41 35.26
C GLY A 303 1.99 -16.16 34.39
N LYS A 304 3.12 -15.57 33.95
CA LYS A 304 3.12 -14.40 33.07
C LYS A 304 3.14 -14.78 31.60
N ILE A 305 2.79 -13.80 30.75
CA ILE A 305 2.82 -13.89 29.29
C ILE A 305 4.18 -13.34 28.82
N PRO A 306 4.88 -14.01 27.91
CA PRO A 306 6.15 -13.52 27.41
C PRO A 306 5.95 -12.28 26.53
N THR A 307 6.76 -11.24 26.75
CA THR A 307 6.66 -9.94 26.05
C THR A 307 7.86 -9.67 25.14
N ILE A 308 8.96 -10.41 25.31
CA ILE A 308 10.22 -10.18 24.59
C ILE A 308 10.33 -11.05 23.34
N GLN A 309 10.69 -10.41 22.24
CA GLN A 309 11.06 -11.06 20.99
C GLN A 309 12.37 -10.46 20.47
N ILE A 310 13.33 -11.33 20.19
CA ILE A 310 14.63 -10.95 19.60
C ILE A 310 14.60 -11.31 18.12
N LYS A 311 14.63 -10.30 17.26
CA LYS A 311 14.69 -10.45 15.80
C LYS A 311 16.14 -10.34 15.32
N HIS A 312 16.42 -10.90 14.14
CA HIS A 312 17.75 -10.86 13.50
C HIS A 312 18.87 -11.46 14.38
N SER A 313 18.55 -12.46 15.19
CA SER A 313 19.52 -13.26 15.94
C SER A 313 19.62 -14.67 15.32
N LEU A 314 20.81 -15.25 15.36
CA LEU A 314 21.03 -16.65 14.99
C LEU A 314 20.58 -17.60 16.11
N SER A 315 20.63 -17.15 17.37
CA SER A 315 20.23 -17.95 18.55
C SER A 315 18.72 -18.01 18.77
N TYR A 316 17.95 -17.05 18.24
CA TYR A 316 16.51 -16.93 18.52
C TYR A 316 15.66 -16.83 17.26
N LYS A 317 14.49 -17.50 17.29
CA LYS A 317 13.49 -17.37 16.24
C LYS A 317 12.78 -16.04 16.35
N GLY A 318 12.94 -15.19 15.33
CA GLY A 318 12.39 -13.82 15.34
C GLY A 318 10.87 -13.68 15.32
N ASN A 319 10.12 -14.79 15.31
CA ASN A 319 8.67 -14.84 15.44
C ASN A 319 8.20 -15.48 16.77
N GLU A 320 9.12 -15.84 17.65
CA GLU A 320 8.83 -16.44 18.95
C GLU A 320 8.89 -15.38 20.06
N TYR A 321 8.00 -15.51 21.06
CA TYR A 321 8.06 -14.74 22.29
C TYR A 321 8.80 -15.59 23.34
N LEU A 322 9.90 -15.06 23.85
CA LEU A 322 10.88 -15.81 24.65
C LEU A 322 10.45 -15.89 26.11
N THR A 323 10.57 -17.08 26.69
CA THR A 323 10.40 -17.31 28.13
C THR A 323 11.70 -17.18 28.91
N SER A 324 12.85 -17.22 28.25
CA SER A 324 14.15 -16.89 28.84
C SER A 324 15.17 -16.51 27.76
N SER A 325 16.29 -15.92 28.17
CA SER A 325 17.46 -15.75 27.29
C SER A 325 18.32 -17.01 27.17
N GLY A 326 17.98 -18.09 27.89
CA GLY A 326 18.73 -19.36 27.85
C GLY A 326 20.12 -19.26 28.47
N GLY A 327 20.34 -18.34 29.41
CA GLY A 327 21.66 -18.09 30.01
C GLY A 327 22.60 -17.26 29.13
N GLU A 328 22.19 -16.86 27.92
CA GLU A 328 22.96 -15.92 27.09
C GLU A 328 22.71 -14.48 27.53
N GLU A 329 23.78 -13.67 27.56
CA GLU A 329 23.66 -12.22 27.72
C GLU A 329 23.21 -11.62 26.37
N VAL A 330 22.03 -10.98 26.38
CA VAL A 330 21.46 -10.36 25.18
C VAL A 330 21.43 -8.85 25.31
N THR A 331 21.51 -8.16 24.17
CA THR A 331 21.29 -6.71 24.11
C THR A 331 19.86 -6.42 23.68
N LEU A 332 19.10 -5.74 24.53
CA LEU A 332 17.74 -5.30 24.24
C LEU A 332 17.71 -3.78 24.11
N CYS A 333 16.92 -3.28 23.15
CA CYS A 333 16.57 -1.87 23.02
C CYS A 333 15.06 -1.75 23.23
N LEU A 334 14.66 -1.19 24.36
CA LEU A 334 13.26 -1.11 24.79
C LEU A 334 12.86 0.36 25.02
N ASN A 335 11.66 0.74 24.60
CA ASN A 335 11.10 2.02 25.04
C ASN A 335 10.64 1.91 26.51
N SER A 336 10.35 3.04 27.16
CA SER A 336 9.98 3.07 28.58
C SER A 336 8.78 2.19 28.92
N VAL A 337 7.81 2.05 28.00
CA VAL A 337 6.62 1.20 28.20
C VAL A 337 6.99 -0.28 28.13
N ASP A 338 7.75 -0.68 27.10
CA ASP A 338 8.20 -2.07 26.95
C ASP A 338 9.17 -2.48 28.05
N LEU A 339 9.99 -1.55 28.56
CA LEU A 339 10.90 -1.78 29.67
C LEU A 339 10.15 -1.93 31.01
N GLU A 340 9.01 -1.27 31.18
CA GLU A 340 8.15 -1.45 32.36
C GLU A 340 7.40 -2.80 32.32
N LEU A 341 7.08 -3.29 31.12
CA LEU A 341 6.49 -4.61 30.90
C LEU A 341 7.49 -5.77 31.02
N PHE A 342 8.78 -5.49 30.84
CA PHE A 342 9.90 -6.44 31.00
C PHE A 342 10.18 -6.73 32.47
#